data_AF-A0A349MJC6-F1
#
_entry.id   AF-A0A349MJC6-F1
#
_cell.length_a   1.000
_cell.length_b   1.000
_cell.length_c   1.000
_cell.angle_alpha   90.00
_cell.angle_beta   90.00
_cell.angle_gamma   90.00
#
_symmetry.space_group_name_H-M   'P 1'
#
loop_
_entity.id
_entity.type
_entity.pdbx_description
1 polymer ?
#
loop_
_entity_poly.entity_id
_entity_poly.type
_entity_poly.pdbx_seq_one_letter_code
_entity_poly.pdbx_strand_id
1 'polypeptide(L)'
;MSLMFDSLAYTKRLKAAGVPEAQAEIQAEVLVEWMEDRLATKLELEQVRSDLKRDLKDLDVKAETRSKELDVKIEAVRSDLKRDLKDLDAKAEARSKELDVKIEAIRSDLKRDLKELDVKAEARSKELEAKVEVRFAEVEVRFAEVEVRFKELDAKVEIRFKELDVKIESVRADLKRDIKELEQRMVIKLGSLMFVAVGAVAALVKLL
;
A
#
# COMPACT_ATOMS: atom_id res chain seq x y z
N MET A 1 50.32 -48.29 -70.07
CA MET A 1 50.20 -49.19 -71.24
C MET A 1 48.79 -49.03 -71.79
N SER A 2 48.61 -48.08 -72.72
CA SER A 2 47.34 -47.96 -73.44
C SER A 2 47.27 -49.16 -74.39
N LEU A 3 46.35 -50.08 -74.13
CA LEU A 3 45.95 -51.08 -75.13
C LEU A 3 45.14 -50.30 -76.17
N MET A 4 45.82 -49.56 -77.04
CA MET A 4 45.15 -48.93 -78.17
C MET A 4 44.66 -50.04 -79.09
N PHE A 5 43.40 -49.92 -79.51
CA PHE A 5 42.80 -50.83 -80.45
C PHE A 5 43.63 -50.82 -81.75
N ASP A 6 44.20 -51.97 -82.11
CA ASP A 6 44.99 -52.12 -83.33
C ASP A 6 44.05 -52.30 -84.52
N SER A 7 43.66 -51.16 -85.12
CA SER A 7 42.76 -51.11 -86.27
C SER A 7 43.31 -51.91 -87.45
N LEU A 8 44.62 -51.92 -87.67
CA LEU A 8 45.25 -52.66 -88.76
C LEU A 8 45.20 -54.17 -88.55
N ALA A 9 45.48 -54.64 -87.33
CA ALA A 9 45.33 -56.07 -86.99
C ALA A 9 43.86 -56.52 -87.06
N TYR A 10 42.93 -55.66 -86.66
CA TYR A 10 41.49 -55.93 -86.76
C TYR A 10 41.03 -56.03 -88.22
N THR A 11 41.38 -55.06 -89.06
CA THR A 11 41.07 -55.08 -90.50
C THR A 11 41.67 -56.30 -91.19
N LYS A 12 42.92 -56.70 -90.86
CA LYS A 12 43.55 -57.92 -91.41
C LYS A 12 42.78 -59.19 -91.04
N ARG A 13 42.26 -59.29 -89.81
CA ARG A 13 41.44 -60.43 -89.37
C ARG A 13 40.09 -60.48 -90.08
N LEU A 14 39.45 -59.33 -90.30
CA LEU A 14 38.20 -59.24 -91.07
C LEU A 14 38.40 -59.68 -92.53
N LYS A 15 39.48 -59.22 -93.18
CA LYS A 15 39.87 -59.63 -94.54
C LYS A 15 40.11 -61.16 -94.61
N ALA A 16 40.82 -61.73 -93.64
CA ALA A 16 41.06 -63.17 -93.56
C ALA A 16 39.80 -64.01 -93.31
N ALA A 17 38.76 -63.42 -92.69
CA ALA A 17 37.45 -64.04 -92.48
C ALA A 17 36.50 -63.88 -93.68
N GLY A 18 36.95 -63.27 -94.78
CA GLY A 18 36.18 -63.12 -96.03
C GLY A 18 35.41 -61.80 -96.16
N VAL A 19 35.63 -60.82 -95.27
CA VAL A 19 35.03 -59.48 -95.40
C VAL A 19 35.79 -58.67 -96.47
N PRO A 20 35.10 -58.06 -97.45
CA PRO A 20 35.72 -57.19 -98.44
C PRO A 20 36.53 -56.04 -97.83
N GLU A 21 37.63 -55.67 -98.48
CA GLU A 21 38.60 -54.69 -97.96
C GLU A 21 37.98 -53.35 -97.54
N ALA A 22 37.16 -52.74 -98.40
CA ALA A 22 36.48 -51.49 -98.09
C ALA A 22 35.54 -51.60 -96.88
N GLN A 23 34.87 -52.75 -96.69
CA GLN A 23 33.98 -52.96 -95.54
C GLN A 23 34.78 -53.20 -94.25
N ALA A 24 35.90 -53.92 -94.32
CA ALA A 24 36.77 -54.18 -93.18
C ALA A 24 37.48 -52.90 -92.67
N GLU A 25 37.77 -51.95 -93.56
CA GLU A 25 38.35 -50.65 -93.22
C GLU A 25 37.31 -49.73 -92.56
N ILE A 26 36.12 -49.60 -93.14
CA ILE A 26 35.03 -48.80 -92.56
C ILE A 26 34.63 -49.33 -91.17
N GLN A 27 34.57 -50.66 -90.98
CA GLN A 27 34.26 -51.22 -89.66
C GLN A 27 35.34 -50.90 -88.61
N ALA A 28 36.62 -50.92 -88.98
CA ALA A 28 37.71 -50.59 -88.08
C ALA A 28 37.72 -49.09 -87.74
N GLU A 29 37.46 -48.23 -88.72
CA GLU A 29 37.39 -46.78 -88.57
C GLU A 29 36.23 -46.36 -87.66
N VAL A 30 35.01 -46.84 -87.93
CA VAL A 30 33.83 -46.53 -87.10
C VAL A 30 34.00 -47.05 -85.67
N LEU A 31 34.64 -48.22 -85.50
CA LEU A 31 34.90 -48.78 -84.18
C LEU A 31 35.94 -47.95 -83.40
N VAL A 32 36.98 -47.45 -84.06
CA VAL A 32 37.94 -46.51 -83.44
C VAL A 32 37.25 -45.21 -83.05
N GLU A 33 36.48 -44.61 -83.96
CA GLU A 33 35.73 -43.37 -83.71
C GLU A 33 34.80 -43.52 -82.50
N TRP A 34 34.03 -44.61 -82.42
CA TRP A 34 33.18 -44.89 -81.26
C TRP A 34 33.96 -45.12 -79.97
N MET A 35 35.13 -45.76 -80.05
CA MET A 35 35.98 -46.01 -78.89
C MET A 35 36.66 -44.74 -78.38
N GLU A 36 36.99 -43.79 -79.26
CA GLU A 36 37.63 -42.52 -78.90
C GLU A 36 36.61 -41.49 -78.40
N ASP A 37 35.42 -41.40 -78.99
CA ASP A 37 34.43 -40.36 -78.68
C ASP A 37 33.50 -40.73 -77.50
N ARG A 38 33.28 -42.01 -77.23
CA ARG A 38 32.26 -42.45 -76.24
C ARG A 38 32.78 -43.23 -75.04
N LEU A 39 34.00 -43.75 -75.08
CA LEU A 39 34.54 -44.56 -73.98
C LEU A 39 35.52 -43.76 -73.13
N ALA A 40 35.28 -43.74 -71.81
CA ALA A 40 36.24 -43.18 -70.87
C ALA A 40 37.55 -43.98 -70.93
N THR A 41 38.66 -43.25 -71.09
CA THR A 41 39.99 -43.84 -71.09
C THR A 41 40.43 -44.19 -69.67
N LYS A 42 41.36 -45.15 -69.54
CA LYS A 42 41.96 -45.48 -68.23
C LYS A 42 42.62 -44.28 -67.56
N LEU A 43 43.18 -43.36 -68.36
CA LEU A 43 43.83 -42.15 -67.87
C LEU A 43 42.80 -41.22 -67.20
N GLU A 44 41.65 -40.99 -67.82
CA GLU A 44 40.57 -40.16 -67.25
C GLU A 44 40.02 -40.79 -65.97
N LEU A 45 39.83 -42.12 -65.93
CA LEU A 45 39.41 -42.82 -64.72
C LEU A 45 40.45 -42.72 -63.60
N GLU A 46 41.74 -42.78 -63.93
CA GLU A 46 42.82 -42.58 -62.96
C GLU A 46 42.87 -41.14 -62.44
N GLN A 47 42.61 -40.14 -63.28
CA GLN A 47 42.48 -38.74 -62.88
C GLN A 47 41.30 -38.54 -61.92
N VAL A 48 40.10 -39.00 -62.30
CA VAL A 48 38.90 -38.93 -61.44
C VAL A 48 39.13 -39.64 -60.11
N ARG A 49 39.79 -40.81 -60.11
CA ARG A 49 40.15 -41.53 -58.89
C ARG A 49 41.14 -40.74 -58.03
N SER A 50 42.11 -40.07 -58.65
CA SER A 50 43.08 -39.22 -57.96
C SER A 50 42.39 -38.03 -57.31
N ASP A 51 41.49 -37.37 -58.03
CA ASP A 51 40.73 -36.22 -57.54
C ASP A 51 39.80 -36.62 -56.40
N LEU A 52 39.02 -37.70 -56.55
CA LEU A 52 38.19 -38.25 -55.48
C LEU A 52 38.99 -38.60 -54.23
N LYS A 53 40.20 -39.17 -54.40
CA LYS A 53 41.07 -39.50 -53.27
C LYS A 53 41.57 -38.25 -52.56
N ARG A 54 41.81 -37.17 -53.30
CA ARG A 54 42.18 -35.86 -52.73
C ARG A 54 41.00 -35.25 -51.99
N ASP A 55 39.82 -35.22 -52.60
CA ASP A 55 38.60 -34.66 -52.00
C ASP A 55 38.22 -35.41 -50.70
N LEU A 56 38.36 -36.73 -50.68
CA LEU A 56 38.14 -37.53 -49.46
C LEU A 56 39.10 -37.15 -48.34
N LYS A 57 40.38 -36.93 -48.65
CA LYS A 57 41.36 -36.47 -47.65
C LYS A 57 41.04 -35.06 -47.16
N ASP A 58 40.66 -34.17 -48.06
CA ASP A 58 40.32 -32.79 -47.70
C ASP A 58 39.05 -32.73 -46.83
N LEU A 59 38.07 -33.59 -47.11
CA LEU A 59 36.87 -33.75 -46.27
C LEU A 59 37.20 -34.33 -44.89
N ASP A 60 38.08 -35.32 -44.81
CA ASP A 60 38.54 -35.92 -43.55
C ASP A 60 39.22 -34.87 -42.66
N VAL A 61 40.15 -34.10 -43.22
CA VAL A 61 40.81 -32.99 -42.52
C VAL A 61 39.82 -31.92 -42.06
N LYS A 62 38.84 -31.56 -42.90
CA LYS A 62 37.79 -30.60 -42.53
C LYS A 62 36.90 -31.13 -41.40
N ALA A 63 36.57 -32.41 -41.42
CA ALA A 63 35.77 -33.05 -40.37
C ALA A 63 36.52 -33.07 -39.03
N GLU A 64 37.80 -33.46 -39.04
CA GLU A 64 38.65 -33.41 -37.84
C GLU A 64 38.79 -31.99 -37.29
N THR A 65 38.99 -31.01 -38.17
CA THR A 65 39.14 -29.60 -37.77
C THR A 65 37.86 -29.09 -37.13
N ARG A 66 36.69 -29.35 -37.74
CA ARG A 66 35.39 -28.98 -37.15
C ARG A 66 35.11 -29.69 -35.83
N SER A 67 35.52 -30.96 -35.69
CA SER A 67 35.38 -31.68 -34.42
C SER A 67 36.16 -30.98 -33.31
N LYS A 68 37.43 -30.65 -33.56
CA LYS A 68 38.29 -29.93 -32.59
C LYS A 68 37.73 -28.55 -32.24
N GLU A 69 37.21 -27.82 -33.22
CA GLU A 69 36.56 -26.52 -32.97
C GLU A 69 35.31 -26.66 -32.08
N LEU A 70 34.49 -27.69 -32.30
CA LEU A 70 33.31 -27.96 -31.47
C LEU A 70 33.71 -28.34 -30.06
N ASP A 71 34.73 -29.17 -29.87
CA ASP A 71 35.25 -29.55 -28.55
C ASP A 71 35.69 -28.30 -27.77
N VAL A 72 36.44 -27.40 -28.41
CA VAL A 72 36.87 -26.12 -27.80
C VAL A 72 35.67 -25.26 -27.43
N LYS A 73 34.67 -25.13 -28.31
CA LYS A 73 33.46 -24.34 -28.02
C LYS A 73 32.64 -24.94 -26.88
N ILE A 74 32.53 -26.27 -26.82
CA ILE A 74 31.82 -26.97 -25.75
C ILE A 74 32.52 -26.73 -24.42
N GLU A 75 33.85 -26.84 -24.37
CA GLU A 75 34.61 -26.56 -23.14
C GLU A 75 34.51 -25.10 -22.71
N ALA A 76 34.55 -24.16 -23.66
CA ALA A 76 34.33 -22.74 -23.37
C ALA A 76 32.95 -22.51 -22.72
N VAL A 77 31.87 -23.00 -23.35
CA VAL A 77 30.50 -22.86 -22.81
C VAL A 77 30.34 -23.55 -21.46
N ARG A 78 30.93 -24.73 -21.26
CA ARG A 78 30.93 -25.41 -19.95
C ARG A 78 31.63 -24.58 -18.88
N SER A 79 32.75 -23.95 -19.22
CA SER A 79 33.50 -23.11 -18.28
C SER A 79 32.73 -21.85 -17.89
N ASP A 80 32.09 -21.19 -18.86
CA ASP A 80 31.25 -20.02 -18.62
C ASP A 80 30.03 -20.38 -17.76
N LEU A 81 29.32 -21.45 -18.10
CA LEU A 81 28.16 -21.91 -17.32
C LEU A 81 28.54 -22.26 -15.89
N LYS A 82 29.71 -22.88 -15.68
CA LYS A 82 30.23 -23.17 -14.35
C LYS A 82 30.56 -21.91 -13.55
N ARG A 83 31.06 -20.86 -14.20
CA ARG A 83 31.28 -19.55 -13.57
C ARG A 83 29.95 -18.91 -13.20
N ASP A 84 29.01 -18.84 -14.13
CA ASP A 84 27.71 -18.20 -13.93
C ASP A 84 26.92 -18.87 -12.80
N LEU A 85 26.98 -20.20 -12.70
CA LEU A 85 26.39 -20.95 -11.58
C LEU A 85 27.00 -20.56 -10.23
N LYS A 86 28.33 -20.42 -10.14
CA LYS A 86 29.00 -19.97 -8.91
C LYS A 86 28.64 -18.53 -8.55
N ASP A 87 28.55 -17.65 -9.53
CA ASP A 87 28.19 -16.26 -9.32
C ASP A 87 26.73 -16.12 -8.87
N LEU A 88 25.82 -16.94 -9.41
CA LEU A 88 24.43 -17.01 -8.97
C LEU A 88 24.32 -17.54 -7.54
N ASP A 89 25.08 -18.58 -7.18
CA ASP A 89 25.11 -19.13 -5.83
C ASP A 89 25.60 -18.09 -4.81
N ALA A 90 26.71 -17.41 -5.11
CA ALA A 90 27.22 -16.31 -4.29
C ALA A 90 26.23 -15.15 -4.14
N LYS A 91 25.53 -14.77 -5.22
CA LYS A 91 24.48 -13.75 -5.18
C LYS A 91 23.27 -14.20 -4.35
N ALA A 92 22.88 -15.47 -4.42
CA ALA A 92 21.80 -16.02 -3.63
C ALA A 92 22.14 -16.01 -2.14
N GLU A 93 23.34 -16.45 -1.77
CA GLU A 93 23.82 -16.40 -0.39
C GLU A 93 23.88 -14.96 0.16
N ALA A 94 24.42 -14.03 -0.63
CA ALA A 94 24.51 -12.63 -0.24
C ALA A 94 23.12 -12.02 0.02
N ARG A 95 22.15 -12.30 -0.88
CA ARG A 95 20.77 -11.82 -0.73
C ARG A 95 20.07 -12.47 0.47
N SER A 96 20.34 -13.75 0.74
CA SER A 96 19.81 -14.42 1.94
C SER A 96 20.29 -13.73 3.22
N LYS A 97 21.62 -13.49 3.33
CA LYS A 97 22.20 -12.79 4.49
C LYS A 97 21.65 -11.38 4.65
N GLU A 98 21.47 -10.65 3.55
CA GLU A 98 20.86 -9.31 3.59
C GLU A 98 19.43 -9.33 4.12
N LEU A 99 18.62 -10.32 3.69
CA LEU A 99 17.25 -10.49 4.18
C LEU A 99 17.22 -10.84 5.67
N ASP A 100 18.10 -11.72 6.14
CA ASP A 100 18.19 -12.06 7.56
C ASP A 100 18.49 -10.83 8.42
N VAL A 101 19.45 -10.00 7.99
CA VAL A 101 19.78 -8.73 8.67
C VAL A 101 18.58 -7.78 8.68
N LYS A 102 17.87 -7.62 7.56
CA LYS A 102 16.68 -6.76 7.47
C LYS A 102 15.55 -7.27 8.37
N ILE A 103 15.34 -8.57 8.44
CA ILE A 103 14.31 -9.18 9.30
C ILE A 103 14.63 -8.92 10.77
N GLU A 104 15.89 -9.11 11.20
CA GLU A 104 16.29 -8.83 12.58
C GLU A 104 16.17 -7.34 12.93
N ALA A 105 16.53 -6.44 12.01
CA ALA A 105 16.35 -5.01 12.20
C ALA A 105 14.87 -4.64 12.42
N ILE A 106 13.97 -5.11 11.54
CA ILE A 106 12.53 -4.87 11.64
C ILE A 106 11.97 -5.45 12.95
N ARG A 107 12.41 -6.66 13.34
CA ARG A 107 12.00 -7.30 14.60
C ARG A 107 12.41 -6.46 15.82
N SER A 108 13.63 -5.92 15.80
CA SER A 108 14.15 -5.06 16.87
C SER A 108 13.37 -3.75 16.97
N ASP A 109 13.12 -3.09 15.84
CA ASP A 109 12.35 -1.84 15.78
C ASP A 109 10.92 -2.05 16.29
N LEU A 110 10.23 -3.09 15.82
CA LEU A 110 8.86 -3.40 16.27
C LEU A 110 8.80 -3.67 17.78
N LYS A 111 9.81 -4.36 18.33
CA LYS A 111 9.91 -4.61 19.77
C LYS A 111 10.12 -3.31 20.56
N ARG A 112 10.88 -2.35 20.02
CA ARG A 112 11.07 -1.03 20.63
C ARG A 112 9.77 -0.23 20.59
N ASP A 113 9.12 -0.17 19.43
CA ASP A 113 7.90 0.62 19.23
C ASP A 113 6.76 0.10 20.12
N LEU A 114 6.63 -1.23 20.27
CA LEU A 114 5.67 -1.83 21.21
C LEU A 114 5.94 -1.41 22.66
N LYS A 115 7.20 -1.40 23.12
CA LYS A 115 7.55 -0.92 24.46
C LYS A 115 7.25 0.56 24.63
N GLU A 116 7.52 1.37 23.61
CA GLU A 116 7.23 2.81 23.67
C GLU A 116 5.73 3.08 23.74
N LEU A 117 4.92 2.33 22.99
CA LEU A 117 3.46 2.42 23.08
C LEU A 117 2.93 2.03 24.46
N ASP A 118 3.48 0.98 25.06
CA ASP A 118 3.11 0.53 26.42
C ASP A 118 3.39 1.63 27.46
N VAL A 119 4.60 2.19 27.44
CA VAL A 119 4.98 3.31 28.33
C VAL A 119 4.09 4.54 28.12
N LYS A 120 3.78 4.89 26.86
CA LYS A 120 2.88 6.01 26.56
C LYS A 120 1.45 5.76 27.03
N ALA A 121 0.96 4.52 26.91
CA ALA A 121 -0.36 4.15 27.38
C ALA A 121 -0.45 4.27 28.91
N GLU A 122 0.55 3.75 29.64
CA GLU A 122 0.63 3.89 31.10
C GLU A 122 0.68 5.36 31.53
N ALA A 123 1.51 6.17 30.88
CA ALA A 123 1.64 7.60 31.19
C ALA A 123 0.31 8.33 30.99
N ARG A 124 -0.38 8.07 29.88
CA ARG A 124 -1.69 8.67 29.58
C ARG A 124 -2.77 8.21 30.55
N SER A 125 -2.73 6.96 31.01
CA SER A 125 -3.65 6.45 32.05
C SER A 125 -3.48 7.23 33.35
N LYS A 126 -2.24 7.36 33.84
CA LYS A 126 -1.94 8.12 35.05
C LYS A 126 -2.32 9.59 34.93
N GLU A 127 -2.09 10.20 33.77
CA GLU A 127 -2.50 11.58 33.52
C GLU A 127 -4.02 11.75 33.57
N LEU A 128 -4.78 10.80 33.00
CA LEU A 128 -6.24 10.81 33.04
C LEU A 128 -6.77 10.59 34.46
N GLU A 129 -6.21 9.66 35.21
CA GLU A 129 -6.54 9.43 36.62
C GLU A 129 -6.34 10.72 37.44
N ALA A 130 -5.19 11.37 37.32
CA ALA A 130 -4.93 12.63 38.01
C ALA A 130 -5.90 13.75 37.61
N LYS A 131 -6.22 13.88 36.31
CA LYS A 131 -7.21 14.86 35.82
C LYS A 131 -8.60 14.60 36.38
N VAL A 132 -8.98 13.33 36.52
CA VAL A 132 -10.26 12.93 37.10
C VAL A 132 -10.30 13.26 38.60
N GLU A 133 -9.24 12.95 39.36
CA GLU A 133 -9.14 13.30 40.78
C GLU A 133 -9.27 14.81 41.00
N VAL A 134 -8.56 15.63 40.22
CA VAL A 134 -8.66 17.10 40.31
C VAL A 134 -10.08 17.57 40.00
N ARG A 135 -10.71 17.04 38.95
CA ARG A 135 -12.11 17.38 38.59
C ARG A 135 -13.10 17.02 39.70
N PHE A 136 -12.92 15.88 40.37
CA PHE A 136 -13.76 15.50 41.50
C PHE A 136 -13.58 16.46 42.68
N ALA A 137 -12.35 16.81 43.03
CA ALA A 137 -12.07 17.79 44.10
C ALA A 137 -12.69 19.17 43.78
N GLU A 138 -12.59 19.64 42.54
CA GLU A 138 -13.25 20.89 42.11
C GLU A 138 -14.77 20.84 42.26
N VAL A 139 -15.38 19.68 41.96
CA VAL A 139 -16.82 19.46 42.12
C VAL A 139 -17.22 19.47 43.60
N GLU A 140 -16.46 18.80 44.47
CA GLU A 140 -16.68 18.83 45.92
C GLU A 140 -16.65 20.27 46.48
N VAL A 141 -15.67 21.07 46.05
CA VAL A 141 -15.57 22.49 46.44
C VAL A 141 -16.80 23.26 45.97
N ARG A 142 -17.24 23.10 44.72
CA ARG A 142 -18.45 23.76 44.21
C ARG A 142 -19.70 23.36 44.97
N PHE A 143 -19.82 22.09 45.38
CA PHE A 143 -20.94 21.66 46.21
C PHE A 143 -20.92 22.32 47.59
N ALA A 144 -19.75 22.42 48.23
CA ALA A 144 -19.61 23.14 49.49
C ALA A 144 -19.99 24.63 49.35
N GLU A 145 -19.57 25.30 48.27
CA GLU A 145 -19.96 26.68 47.98
C GLU A 145 -21.48 26.83 47.79
N VAL A 146 -22.13 25.87 47.11
CA VAL A 146 -23.59 25.85 46.94
C VAL A 146 -24.28 25.70 48.30
N GLU A 147 -23.79 24.82 49.18
CA GLU A 147 -24.34 24.65 50.53
C GLU A 147 -24.26 25.96 51.34
N VAL A 148 -23.13 26.67 51.27
CA VAL A 148 -22.97 27.98 51.91
C VAL A 148 -23.97 29.00 51.36
N ARG A 149 -24.12 29.08 50.03
CA ARG A 149 -25.10 30.00 49.40
C ARG A 149 -26.54 29.70 49.81
N PHE A 150 -26.89 28.42 49.99
CA PHE A 150 -28.20 28.04 50.51
C PHE A 150 -28.41 28.53 51.94
N LYS A 151 -27.44 28.32 52.84
CA LYS A 151 -27.50 28.84 54.23
C LYS A 151 -27.63 30.37 54.27
N GLU A 152 -26.89 31.07 53.41
CA GLU A 152 -27.01 32.53 53.28
C GLU A 152 -28.39 32.96 52.76
N LEU A 153 -28.97 32.21 51.81
CA LEU A 153 -30.30 32.49 51.29
C LEU A 153 -31.36 32.28 52.37
N ASP A 154 -31.29 31.18 53.11
CA ASP A 154 -32.19 30.91 54.25
C ASP A 154 -32.13 32.02 55.29
N ALA A 155 -30.93 32.46 55.67
CA ALA A 155 -30.75 33.58 56.60
C ALA A 155 -31.33 34.89 56.05
N LYS A 156 -31.12 35.20 54.76
CA LYS A 156 -31.71 36.37 54.09
C LYS A 156 -33.24 36.31 54.08
N VAL A 157 -33.81 35.14 53.84
CA VAL A 157 -35.26 34.91 53.86
C VAL A 157 -35.80 35.14 55.27
N GLU A 158 -35.17 34.60 56.31
CA GLU A 158 -35.57 34.82 57.71
C GLU A 158 -35.54 36.31 58.10
N ILE A 159 -34.48 37.03 57.72
CA ILE A 159 -34.37 38.48 57.95
C ILE A 159 -35.51 39.23 57.25
N ARG A 160 -35.80 38.91 55.98
CA ARG A 160 -36.90 39.54 55.23
C ARG A 160 -38.26 39.28 55.87
N PHE A 161 -38.50 38.09 56.40
CA PHE A 161 -39.74 37.79 57.14
C PHE A 161 -39.85 38.63 58.41
N LYS A 162 -38.78 38.73 59.21
CA LYS A 162 -38.74 39.60 60.40
C LYS A 162 -38.99 41.07 60.04
N GLU A 163 -38.38 41.56 58.95
CA GLU A 163 -38.63 42.93 58.44
C GLU A 163 -40.10 43.14 58.05
N LEU A 164 -40.74 42.14 57.42
CA LEU A 164 -42.15 42.18 57.06
C LEU A 164 -43.06 42.20 58.30
N ASP A 165 -42.77 41.38 59.30
CA ASP A 165 -43.52 41.36 60.57
C ASP A 165 -43.51 42.75 61.23
N VAL A 166 -42.32 43.38 61.33
CA VAL A 166 -42.18 44.74 61.88
C VAL A 166 -42.97 45.77 61.07
N LYS A 167 -42.92 45.69 59.72
CA LYS A 167 -43.70 46.59 58.86
C LYS A 167 -45.21 46.40 59.06
N ILE A 168 -45.68 45.17 59.20
CA ILE A 168 -47.10 44.86 59.47
C ILE A 168 -47.52 45.41 60.83
N GLU A 169 -46.69 45.27 61.86
CA GLU A 169 -46.95 45.86 63.18
C GLU A 169 -47.03 47.38 63.13
N SER A 170 -46.11 48.03 62.41
CA SER A 170 -46.14 49.49 62.21
C SER A 170 -47.44 49.91 61.52
N VAL A 171 -47.79 49.30 60.40
CA VAL A 171 -49.03 49.61 59.67
C VAL A 171 -50.26 49.39 60.54
N ARG A 172 -50.31 48.32 61.32
CA ARG A 172 -51.41 48.05 62.25
C ARG A 172 -51.49 49.11 63.36
N ALA A 173 -50.35 49.55 63.87
CA ALA A 173 -50.27 50.58 64.90
C ALA A 173 -50.72 51.94 64.36
N ASP A 174 -50.27 52.32 63.17
CA ASP A 174 -50.66 53.56 62.49
C ASP A 174 -52.17 53.54 62.20
N LEU A 175 -52.70 52.46 61.63
CA LEU A 175 -54.14 52.32 61.37
C LEU A 175 -54.99 52.42 62.66
N LYS A 176 -54.49 51.87 63.78
CA LYS A 176 -55.18 51.99 65.08
C LYS A 176 -55.17 53.42 65.61
N ARG A 177 -54.09 54.19 65.38
CA ARG A 177 -54.05 55.62 65.73
C ARG A 177 -55.03 56.40 64.86
N ASP A 178 -55.02 56.18 63.55
CA ASP A 178 -55.91 56.85 62.60
C ASP A 178 -57.39 56.61 62.94
N ILE A 179 -57.77 55.38 63.30
CA ILE A 179 -59.14 55.07 63.76
C ILE A 179 -59.49 55.84 65.04
N LYS A 180 -58.61 55.86 66.04
CA LYS A 180 -58.85 56.61 67.28
C LYS A 180 -58.99 58.11 67.03
N GLU A 181 -58.16 58.67 66.16
CA GLU A 181 -58.27 60.08 65.77
C GLU A 181 -59.59 60.35 65.04
N LEU A 182 -60.03 59.45 64.17
CA LEU A 182 -61.32 59.54 63.49
C LEU A 182 -62.48 59.48 64.49
N GLU A 183 -62.46 58.54 65.44
CA GLU A 183 -63.44 58.42 66.52
C GLU A 183 -63.51 59.71 67.35
N GLN A 184 -62.36 60.23 67.78
CA GLN A 184 -62.30 61.49 68.53
C GLN A 184 -62.87 62.66 67.73
N ARG A 185 -62.50 62.79 66.45
CA ARG A 185 -63.03 63.83 65.55
C ARG A 185 -64.54 63.69 65.36
N MET A 186 -65.06 62.46 65.22
CA MET A 186 -66.49 62.20 65.11
C MET A 186 -67.23 62.52 66.40
N VAL A 187 -66.72 62.12 67.57
CA VAL A 187 -67.31 62.43 68.87
C VAL A 187 -67.37 63.94 69.09
N ILE A 188 -66.29 64.67 68.77
CA ILE A 188 -66.28 66.14 68.87
C ILE A 188 -67.29 66.76 67.91
N LYS A 189 -67.31 66.36 66.63
CA LYS A 189 -68.26 66.88 65.64
C LYS A 189 -69.71 66.58 66.03
N LEU A 190 -70.04 65.34 66.39
CA LEU A 190 -71.39 64.94 66.81
C LEU A 190 -71.80 65.58 68.13
N GLY A 191 -70.90 65.63 69.12
CA GLY A 191 -71.14 66.30 70.40
C GLY A 191 -71.40 67.80 70.23
N SER A 192 -70.59 68.49 69.41
CA SER A 192 -70.83 69.90 69.08
C SER A 192 -72.14 70.13 68.34
N LEU A 193 -72.51 69.24 67.40
CA LEU A 193 -73.77 69.30 66.68
C LEU A 193 -74.98 69.08 67.62
N MET A 194 -74.90 68.11 68.53
CA MET A 194 -75.94 67.90 69.54
C MET A 194 -76.07 69.09 70.49
N PHE A 195 -74.95 69.69 70.92
CA PHE A 195 -74.99 70.86 71.77
C PHE A 195 -75.70 72.03 71.08
N VAL A 196 -75.41 72.27 69.79
CA VAL A 196 -76.11 73.25 68.97
C VAL A 196 -77.60 72.90 68.80
N ALA A 197 -77.93 71.64 68.51
CA ALA A 197 -79.31 71.19 68.33
C ALA A 197 -80.15 71.34 69.61
N VAL A 198 -79.62 70.90 70.76
CA VAL A 198 -80.28 71.05 72.07
C VAL A 198 -80.42 72.52 72.45
N GLY A 199 -79.38 73.33 72.23
CA GLY A 199 -79.43 74.77 72.43
C GLY A 199 -80.53 75.45 71.60
N ALA A 200 -80.67 75.07 70.32
CA ALA A 200 -81.72 75.56 69.44
C ALA A 200 -83.13 75.15 69.91
N VAL A 201 -83.31 73.88 70.32
CA VAL A 201 -84.60 73.39 70.86
C VAL A 201 -84.97 74.10 72.16
N ALA A 202 -84.02 74.29 73.07
CA ALA A 202 -84.26 75.00 74.34
C ALA A 202 -84.63 76.47 74.12
N ALA A 203 -84.02 77.14 73.14
CA ALA A 203 -84.38 78.49 72.74
C ALA A 203 -85.79 78.55 72.12
N LEU A 204 -86.15 77.58 71.27
CA LEU A 204 -87.50 77.44 70.71
C LEU A 204 -88.56 77.21 71.78
N VAL A 205 -88.30 76.36 72.79
CA VAL A 205 -89.24 76.09 73.90
C VAL A 205 -89.46 77.32 74.79
N LYS A 206 -88.46 78.19 74.95
CA LYS A 206 -88.61 79.46 75.70
C LYS A 206 -89.38 80.55 74.96
N LEU A 207 -89.59 80.40 73.65
CA LEU A 207 -90.28 81.36 72.77
C LEU A 207 -91.74 80.97 72.47
N LEU A 208 -92.18 79.79 72.92
CA LEU A 208 -93.56 79.28 72.87
C LEU A 208 -94.22 79.41 74.25
#